data_AF-A0A661P564-F1
#
_entry.id   AF-A0A661P564-F1
#
_cell.length_a   1.000
_cell.length_b   1.000
_cell.length_c   1.000
_cell.angle_alpha   90.00
_cell.angle_beta   90.00
_cell.angle_gamma   90.00
#
_symmetry.space_group_name_H-M   'P 1'
#
loop_
_entity.id
_entity.type
_entity.pdbx_description
1 polymer ?
#
loop_
_entity_poly.entity_id
_entity_poly.type
_entity_poly.pdbx_seq_one_letter_code
_entity_poly.pdbx_strand_id
1 'polypeptide(L)' 'MHKGFIDLHSHWVAGIDDGAKTAQESLEMLNGLAEVGFGTVVATPHMRTGMFDNSRADLEHAYQQTLQQLES' A
#
# COMPACT_ATOMS: atom_id res chain seq x y z
N MET A 1 -9.04 14.51 19.77
CA MET A 1 -9.29 13.95 18.42
C MET A 1 -9.27 12.44 18.57
N HIS A 2 -10.36 11.75 18.25
CA HIS A 2 -10.34 10.28 18.25
C HIS A 2 -9.43 9.85 17.10
N LYS A 3 -8.41 9.02 17.38
CA LYS A 3 -7.57 8.46 16.33
C LYS A 3 -8.47 7.58 15.47
N GLY A 4 -8.48 7.79 14.15
CA GLY A 4 -9.24 6.95 13.22
C GLY A 4 -8.85 5.47 13.33
N PHE A 5 -9.59 4.60 12.66
CA PHE A 5 -9.25 3.17 12.62
C PHE A 5 -7.83 2.96 12.09
N ILE A 6 -7.20 1.88 12.55
CA ILE A 6 -5.86 1.48 12.13
C ILE A 6 -6.01 0.18 11.34
N ASP A 7 -5.62 0.22 10.08
CA ASP A 7 -5.46 -0.97 9.25
C ASP A 7 -4.02 -1.45 9.34
N LEU A 8 -3.83 -2.69 9.78
CA LEU A 8 -2.52 -3.33 9.94
C LEU A 8 -2.21 -4.31 8.81
N HIS A 9 -3.09 -4.45 7.82
CA HIS A 9 -2.90 -5.38 6.72
C HIS A 9 -3.51 -4.88 5.42
N SER A 10 -2.70 -4.25 4.57
CA SER A 10 -3.16 -3.62 3.33
C SER A 10 -2.15 -3.74 2.19
N HIS A 11 -2.67 -3.95 0.98
CA HIS A 11 -1.91 -4.18 -0.25
C HIS A 11 -1.98 -2.97 -1.20
N TRP A 12 -1.69 -1.78 -0.66
CA TRP A 12 -1.79 -0.53 -1.41
C TRP A 12 -0.50 -0.12 -2.12
N VAL A 13 0.62 -0.81 -1.92
CA VAL A 13 1.87 -0.49 -2.64
C VAL A 13 1.74 -0.93 -4.10
N ALA A 14 1.91 0.00 -5.03
CA ALA A 14 1.62 -0.24 -6.44
C ALA A 14 2.61 -1.23 -7.06
N GLY A 15 2.08 -2.22 -7.80
CA GLY A 15 2.82 -3.07 -8.73
C GLY A 15 3.72 -4.13 -8.10
N ILE A 16 3.63 -4.36 -6.78
CA ILE A 16 4.53 -5.29 -6.06
C ILE A 16 3.92 -6.66 -5.75
N ASP A 17 2.58 -6.76 -5.77
CA ASP A 17 1.85 -8.02 -5.57
C ASP A 17 0.45 -8.02 -6.23
N ASP A 18 -0.49 -8.81 -5.71
CA ASP A 18 -1.86 -8.90 -6.18
C ASP A 18 -2.77 -7.73 -5.74
N GLY A 19 -2.28 -6.77 -4.95
CA GLY A 19 -2.96 -5.52 -4.61
C GLY A 19 -3.01 -4.49 -5.74
N ALA A 20 -2.82 -3.21 -5.40
CA ALA A 20 -2.86 -2.12 -6.38
C ALA A 20 -1.83 -2.32 -7.51
N LYS A 21 -2.24 -2.10 -8.76
CA LYS A 21 -1.38 -2.19 -9.96
C LYS A 21 -0.75 -0.87 -10.33
N THR A 22 -1.38 0.25 -9.95
CA THR A 22 -0.92 1.60 -10.27
C THR A 22 -0.99 2.50 -9.03
N ALA A 23 -0.25 3.62 -9.03
CA ALA A 23 -0.39 4.63 -7.98
C ALA A 23 -1.80 5.23 -7.92
N GLN A 24 -2.49 5.33 -9.06
CA GLN A 24 -3.88 5.80 -9.10
C GLN A 24 -4.81 4.84 -8.32
N GLU A 25 -4.69 3.52 -8.56
CA GLU A 25 -5.44 2.52 -7.79
C GLU A 25 -5.07 2.55 -6.30
N SER A 26 -3.80 2.83 -5.99
CA SER A 26 -3.32 2.99 -4.61
C SER A 26 -4.00 4.17 -3.92
N LEU A 27 -4.08 5.32 -4.62
CA LEU A 27 -4.74 6.53 -4.13
C LEU A 27 -6.23 6.30 -3.89
N GLU A 28 -6.91 5.64 -4.84
CA GLU A 28 -8.34 5.31 -4.72
C GLU A 28 -8.61 4.42 -3.50
N MET A 29 -7.76 3.41 -3.27
CA MET A 29 -7.86 2.54 -2.11
C MET A 29 -7.66 3.29 -0.79
N LEU A 30 -6.63 4.13 -0.71
CA LEU A 30 -6.34 4.93 0.49
C LEU A 30 -7.42 5.96 0.78
N ASN A 31 -7.97 6.62 -0.25
CA ASN A 31 -9.09 7.55 -0.11
C ASN A 31 -10.35 6.83 0.36
N GLY A 32 -10.68 5.67 -0.19
CA GLY A 32 -11.81 4.86 0.27
C GLY A 32 -11.68 4.44 1.74
N LEU A 33 -10.47 4.07 2.18
CA LEU A 33 -10.18 3.77 3.59
C LEU A 33 -10.36 5.02 4.48
N ALA A 34 -9.88 6.18 4.03
CA ALA A 34 -10.06 7.43 4.75
C ALA A 34 -11.54 7.83 4.89
N GLU A 35 -12.34 7.66 3.83
CA GLU A 35 -13.78 7.95 3.82
C GLU A 35 -14.56 7.12 4.84
N VAL A 36 -14.16 5.87 5.07
CA VAL A 36 -14.79 4.97 6.07
C VAL A 36 -14.16 5.07 7.47
N GLY A 37 -13.24 6.03 7.67
CA GLY A 37 -12.75 6.42 9.00
C GLY A 37 -11.39 5.83 9.41
N PHE A 38 -10.62 5.24 8.48
CA PHE A 38 -9.24 4.86 8.77
C PHE A 38 -8.32 6.08 8.78
N GLY A 39 -7.54 6.21 9.84
CA GLY A 39 -6.53 7.26 10.00
C GLY A 39 -5.09 6.76 9.87
N THR A 40 -4.89 5.44 9.79
CA THR A 40 -3.57 4.83 9.63
C THR A 40 -3.73 3.52 8.86
N VAL A 41 -2.92 3.32 7.83
CA VAL A 41 -2.91 2.13 6.99
C VAL A 41 -1.46 1.67 6.85
N VAL A 42 -1.17 0.45 7.27
CA VAL A 42 0.16 -0.16 7.19
C VAL A 42 0.24 -1.03 5.93
N ALA A 43 1.22 -0.77 5.07
CA ALA A 43 1.52 -1.62 3.93
C ALA A 43 2.06 -2.98 4.39
N THR A 44 1.44 -4.07 3.95
CA THR A 44 1.90 -5.45 4.21
C THR A 44 1.86 -6.29 2.93
N PRO A 45 2.59 -5.88 1.87
CA PRO A 45 2.61 -6.62 0.62
C PRO A 45 3.13 -8.05 0.82
N HIS A 46 2.79 -8.94 -0.09
CA HIS A 46 3.17 -10.34 0.02
C HIS A 46 4.69 -10.57 -0.04
N MET A 47 5.17 -11.46 0.82
CA MET A 47 6.46 -12.13 0.73
C MET A 47 6.20 -13.64 0.71
N ARG A 48 6.01 -14.21 -0.48
CA ARG A 48 5.61 -15.61 -0.65
C ARG A 48 6.44 -16.28 -1.73
N THR A 49 7.45 -17.03 -1.32
CA THR A 49 8.37 -17.70 -2.25
C THR A 49 7.63 -18.55 -3.29
N GLY A 50 8.00 -18.39 -4.57
CA GLY A 50 7.37 -19.07 -5.70
C GLY A 50 6.05 -18.45 -6.19
N MET A 51 5.62 -17.34 -5.61
CA MET A 51 4.44 -16.57 -6.05
C MET A 51 4.70 -15.07 -6.07
N PHE A 52 5.29 -14.55 -4.99
CA PHE A 52 5.77 -13.18 -4.83
C PHE A 52 7.14 -13.24 -4.17
N ASP A 53 8.18 -13.40 -4.99
CA ASP A 53 9.58 -13.50 -4.56
C ASP A 53 10.18 -12.12 -4.21
N ASN A 54 9.42 -11.32 -3.47
CA ASN A 54 9.81 -9.99 -3.05
C ASN A 54 10.94 -10.05 -2.03
N SER A 55 12.02 -9.32 -2.29
CA SER A 55 13.03 -9.00 -1.28
C SER A 55 12.67 -7.71 -0.53
N ARG A 56 13.33 -7.46 0.60
CA ARG A 56 13.23 -6.18 1.32
C ARG A 56 13.49 -4.99 0.39
N ALA A 57 14.51 -5.07 -0.47
CA ALA A 57 14.88 -3.99 -1.35
C ALA A 57 13.79 -3.71 -2.40
N ASP A 58 13.14 -4.76 -2.92
CA ASP A 58 12.03 -4.61 -3.86
C ASP A 58 10.84 -3.91 -3.21
N LEU A 59 10.49 -4.31 -1.98
CA LEU A 59 9.42 -3.68 -1.21
C LEU A 59 9.71 -2.21 -0.90
N GLU A 60 10.93 -1.89 -0.43
CA GLU A 60 11.35 -0.53 -0.14
C GLU A 60 11.36 0.33 -1.40
N HIS A 61 11.82 -0.21 -2.53
CA HIS A 61 11.82 0.49 -3.82
C HIS A 61 10.40 0.78 -4.31
N ALA A 62 9.53 -0.24 -4.36
CA ALA A 62 8.14 -0.08 -4.80
C ALA A 62 7.35 0.88 -3.91
N TYR A 63 7.60 0.85 -2.60
CA TYR A 63 7.02 1.79 -1.66
C TYR A 63 7.43 3.23 -1.98
N GLN A 64 8.72 3.51 -2.17
CA GLN A 64 9.21 4.86 -2.51
C GLN A 64 8.69 5.34 -3.87
N GLN A 65 8.66 4.46 -4.89
CA GLN A 65 8.08 4.76 -6.20
C GLN A 65 6.60 5.13 -6.09
N THR A 66 5.83 4.37 -5.31
CA THR A 66 4.41 4.64 -5.08
C THR A 66 4.24 6.01 -4.42
N LEU A 67 4.98 6.31 -3.35
CA LEU A 67 4.91 7.61 -2.68
C LEU A 67 5.23 8.77 -3.63
N GLN A 68 6.29 8.66 -4.42
CA GLN A 68 6.67 9.70 -5.39
C GLN A 68 5.56 9.99 -6.40
N GLN A 69 4.81 8.97 -6.82
CA GLN A 69 3.69 9.10 -7.76
C GLN A 69 2.41 9.62 -7.11
N LEU A 70 2.24 9.46 -5.79
CA LEU A 70 1.11 10.03 -5.05
C LEU A 70 1.31 11.52 -4.75
N GLU A 71 2.56 11.98 -4.72
CA GLU A 71 2.93 13.38 -4.46
C GLU A 71 2.97 14.27 -5.72
N SER A 72 2.88 13.67 -6.91
CA SER A 72 2.93 14.36 -8.22
C SER A 72 1.56 14.77 -8.74
#